data_AF-A0A3D0IDD4-F1
#
_entry.id   AF-A0A3D0IDD4-F1
#
_cell.length_a   1.000
_cell.length_b   1.000
_cell.length_c   1.000
_cell.angle_alpha   90.00
_cell.angle_beta   90.00
_cell.angle_gamma   90.00
#
_symmetry.space_group_name_H-M   'P 1'
#
loop_
_entity.id
_entity.type
_entity.pdbx_description
1 polymer ?
#
loop_
_entity_poly.entity_id
_entity_poly.type
_entity_poly.pdbx_seq_one_letter_code
_entity_poly.pdbx_strand_id
1 'polypeptide(L)' 'MVRGTCLCGGVQFEADEIPLMTNCHCSMCREASGAAFGTFAHARPEQFRYRKGWELIMLLRIVP' A
#
# COMPACT_ATOMS: atom_id res chain seq x y z
N MET A 1 4.96 1.33 -15.37
CA MET A 1 5.46 0.31 -14.42
C MET A 1 6.11 0.99 -13.22
N VAL A 2 5.48 0.87 -12.06
CA VAL A 2 5.93 1.37 -10.76
C VAL A 2 6.36 0.17 -9.92
N ARG A 3 7.50 0.28 -9.23
CA ARG A 3 8.01 -0.76 -8.32
C ARG A 3 7.99 -0.25 -6.89
N GLY A 4 7.64 -1.13 -5.96
CA GLY A 4 7.62 -0.83 -4.53
C GLY A 4 8.21 -1.95 -3.69
N THR A 5 8.62 -1.59 -2.48
CA THR A 5 9.12 -2.52 -1.47
C THR A 5 8.68 -2.05 -0.08
N CYS A 6 8.51 -2.98 0.86
CA CYS A 6 8.34 -2.60 2.26
C CYS A 6 9.68 -2.13 2.84
N LEU A 7 9.65 -1.39 3.95
CA LEU A 7 10.86 -0.80 4.55
C LEU A 7 11.91 -1.84 4.97
N CYS A 8 11.50 -3.05 5.35
CA CYS A 8 12.43 -4.13 5.68
C CYS A 8 12.97 -4.89 4.45
N GLY A 9 12.47 -4.61 3.24
CA GLY A 9 12.88 -5.25 2.00
C GLY A 9 12.34 -6.68 1.78
N GLY A 10 11.57 -7.23 2.72
CA GLY A 10 11.02 -8.59 2.65
C GLY A 10 9.97 -8.76 1.54
N VAL A 11 9.18 -7.72 1.28
CA VAL A 11 8.12 -7.68 0.27
C VAL A 11 8.54 -6.79 -0.88
N GLN A 12 8.33 -7.28 -2.11
CA GLN A 12 8.51 -6.50 -3.34
C GLN A 12 7.29 -6.68 -4.22
N PHE A 13 6.84 -5.62 -4.85
CA PHE A 13 5.67 -5.63 -5.73
C PHE A 13 5.86 -4.65 -6.89
N GLU A 14 5.05 -4.81 -7.92
CA GLU A 14 4.96 -3.87 -9.02
C GLU A 14 3.51 -3.65 -9.44
N ALA A 15 3.27 -2.47 -10.00
CA ALA A 15 2.02 -2.10 -10.64
C ALA A 15 2.30 -1.51 -12.02
N ASP A 16 1.49 -1.84 -13.02
CA ASP A 16 1.68 -1.28 -14.36
C ASP A 16 1.38 0.23 -14.39
N GLU A 17 0.28 0.62 -13.74
CA GLU A 17 -0.22 1.99 -13.64
C GLU A 17 -0.77 2.29 -12.23
N ILE A 18 -0.69 3.56 -11.83
CA ILE A 18 -1.34 4.11 -10.64
C ILE A 18 -2.27 5.24 -11.11
N PRO A 19 -3.53 4.93 -11.50
CA PRO A 19 -4.45 5.94 -12.02
C PRO A 19 -4.88 6.98 -10.98
N LEU A 20 -4.76 6.69 -9.69
CA LEU A 20 -5.23 7.57 -8.62
C LEU A 20 -4.29 7.52 -7.41
N MET A 21 -4.05 8.68 -6.82
CA MET A 21 -3.46 8.83 -5.49
C MET A 21 -4.40 9.64 -4.60
N THR A 22 -4.52 9.24 -3.34
CA THR A 22 -5.41 9.91 -2.38
C THR A 22 -4.71 10.12 -1.05
N ASN A 23 -5.04 11.22 -0.38
CA ASN A 23 -4.67 11.45 1.02
C ASN A 23 -5.89 11.21 1.90
N CYS A 24 -5.82 10.21 2.77
CA CYS A 24 -6.86 9.91 3.75
C CYS A 24 -6.56 10.61 5.07
N HIS A 25 -7.54 11.36 5.55
CA HIS A 25 -7.43 12.17 6.76
C HIS A 25 -8.12 11.54 7.98
N CYS A 26 -8.56 10.27 7.94
CA CYS A 26 -9.18 9.65 9.13
C CYS A 26 -8.13 9.44 10.24
N SER A 27 -8.58 9.34 11.50
CA SER A 27 -7.70 9.13 12.67
C SER A 27 -6.76 7.93 12.48
N MET A 28 -7.31 6.80 12.04
CA MET A 28 -6.54 5.57 11.81
C MET A 28 -5.38 5.76 10.83
N CYS A 29 -5.61 6.47 9.71
CA CYS A 29 -4.57 6.71 8.71
C CYS A 29 -3.48 7.67 9.23
N ARG A 30 -3.86 8.65 10.04
CA ARG A 30 -2.90 9.56 10.70
C ARG A 30 -2.06 8.81 11.74
N GLU A 31 -2.69 7.98 12.55
CA GLU A 31 -2.03 7.15 13.56
C GLU A 31 -1.08 6.13 12.92
N ALA A 32 -1.52 5.40 11.89
CA ALA A 32 -0.71 4.39 11.22
C ALA A 32 0.51 4.97 10.48
N SER A 33 0.39 6.18 9.93
CA SER A 33 1.48 6.85 9.21
C SER A 33 2.36 7.75 10.08
N GLY A 34 1.86 8.19 11.24
CA GLY A 34 2.48 9.25 12.04
C GLY A 34 2.43 10.65 11.38
N ALA A 35 1.66 10.82 10.30
CA ALA A 35 1.57 12.05 9.52
C ALA A 35 0.18 12.69 9.57
N ALA A 36 0.02 13.88 8.98
CA ALA A 36 -1.26 14.58 8.90
C ALA A 36 -2.33 13.83 8.05
N PHE A 37 -1.90 12.87 7.23
CA PHE A 37 -2.74 11.99 6.41
C PHE A 37 -1.94 10.74 6.01
N GLY A 38 -2.65 9.68 5.65
CA GLY A 38 -2.07 8.53 4.95
C GLY A 38 -2.18 8.72 3.43
N THR A 39 -1.08 8.57 2.69
CA THR A 39 -1.08 8.60 1.22
C THR A 39 -1.22 7.20 0.66
N PHE A 40 -2.18 7.00 -0.25
CA PHE A 40 -2.46 5.72 -0.88
C PHE A 40 -2.39 5.86 -2.40
N ALA A 41 -1.72 4.91 -3.03
CA ALA A 41 -1.67 4.73 -4.47
C ALA A 41 -2.59 3.58 -4.86
N HIS A 42 -3.50 3.82 -5.79
CA HIS A 42 -4.50 2.84 -6.22
C HIS A 42 -4.08 2.23 -7.54
N ALA A 43 -3.91 0.91 -7.58
CA ALA A 43 -3.71 0.12 -8.79
C ALA A 43 -4.95 -0.74 -9.06
N ARG A 44 -5.22 -1.04 -10.33
CA ARG A 44 -6.21 -2.08 -10.64
C ARG A 44 -5.63 -3.46 -10.25
N PRO A 45 -6.42 -4.39 -9.68
CA PRO A 45 -5.92 -5.69 -9.23
C PRO A 45 -5.17 -6.46 -10.32
N GLU A 46 -5.67 -6.45 -11.55
CA GLU A 46 -5.08 -7.11 -12.71
C GLU A 46 -3.74 -6.49 -13.16
N GLN A 47 -3.44 -5.28 -12.72
CA GLN A 47 -2.19 -4.57 -13.01
C GLN A 47 -1.19 -4.64 -11.86
N PHE A 48 -1.55 -5.24 -10.72
CA PHE A 48 -0.69 -5.37 -9.55
C PHE A 48 -0.19 -6.81 -9.40
N ARG A 49 1.07 -6.96 -9.00
CA ARG A 49 1.62 -8.28 -8.65
C ARG A 49 2.69 -8.21 -7.59
N TYR A 50 2.67 -9.19 -6.69
CA TYR A 50 3.79 -9.47 -5.80
C TYR A 50 4.93 -10.09 -6.61
N ARG A 51 6.14 -9.60 -6.37
CA ARG A 51 7.38 -10.17 -6.90
C ARG A 51 8.08 -11.06 -5.88
N LYS A 52 7.92 -10.78 -4.59
CA LYS A 52 8.53 -11.51 -3.46
C LYS A 52 7.77 -11.24 -2.16
N GLY A 53 7.73 -12.21 -1.25
CA GLY A 53 7.36 -11.99 0.15
C GLY A 53 5.86 -11.84 0.40
N TRP A 54 5.01 -12.37 -0.47
CA TRP A 54 3.55 -12.30 -0.30
C TRP A 54 3.09 -13.04 0.96
N GLU A 55 3.83 -14.07 1.36
CA GLU A 55 3.66 -14.86 2.58
C GLU A 55 3.94 -14.08 3.87
N LEU A 56 4.62 -12.93 3.79
CA LEU A 56 4.91 -12.05 4.92
C LEU A 56 3.80 -11.04 5.18
N ILE A 57 2.77 -10.99 4.32
CA ILE A 57 1.65 -10.05 4.44
C ILE A 57 0.61 -10.59 5.43
N MET A 58 0.22 -9.74 6.37
CA MET A 58 -0.91 -9.99 7.27
C MET A 58 -2.07 -9.08 6.90
N LEU A 59 -3.29 -9.62 6.93
CA LEU A 59 -4.50 -8.86 6.67
C LEU A 59 -4.84 -7.99 7.89
N LEU A 60 -4.71 -6.67 7.75
CA LEU A 60 -5.25 -5.73 8.72
C LEU A 60 -6.76 -5.58 8.48
N ARG A 61 -7.58 -5.96 9.45
CA ARG A 61 -9.02 -5.69 9.44
C ARG A 61 -9.29 -4.31 10.03
N ILE A 62 -9.69 -3.38 9.16
CA ILE A 62 -10.18 -2.07 9.56
C ILE A 62 -11.66 -2.24 9.93
N VAL A 63 -11.98 -2.08 11.21
CA VAL A 63 -13.36 -2.02 11.70
C VAL A 63 -13.65 -0.55 11.99
N PRO A 64 -14.68 0.04 11.36
CA PRO A 64 -15.06 1.43 11.59
C PRO A 64 -15.57 1.69 13.00
#